data_AF-A0A1N6I3Q9-F1
#
_entry.id   AF-A0A1N6I3Q9-F1
#
_cell.length_a   1.000
_cell.length_b   1.000
_cell.length_c   1.000
_cell.angle_alpha   90.00
_cell.angle_beta   90.00
_cell.angle_gamma   90.00
#
_symmetry.space_group_name_H-M   'P 1'
#
loop_
_entity.id
_entity.type
_entity.pdbx_description
1 polymer ?
#
loop_
_entity_poly.entity_id
_entity_poly.type
_entity_poly.pdbx_seq_one_letter_code
_entity_poly.pdbx_strand_id
1 'polypeptide(L)' 'MASWALSSSSANSPSPSPTDAGAAEYEFMQAIQAYRNQSGRMFPTWSEILEVAQSLGYTKAKDAIRGQATPRS' A
#
# COMPACT_ATOMS: atom_id res chain seq x y z
N MET A 1 -26.05 -29.70 -28.11
CA MET A 1 -25.49 -28.35 -28.35
C MET A 1 -25.69 -27.55 -27.07
N ALA A 2 -24.73 -27.57 -26.15
CA ALA A 2 -24.88 -26.93 -24.83
C ALA A 2 -24.04 -25.65 -24.79
N SER A 3 -24.74 -24.53 -24.67
CA SER A 3 -24.22 -23.18 -24.52
C SER A 3 -23.51 -22.99 -23.19
N TRP A 4 -22.28 -22.52 -23.23
CA TRP A 4 -21.57 -21.94 -22.09
C TRP A 4 -21.02 -20.57 -22.53
N ALA A 5 -21.90 -19.58 -22.68
CA ALA A 5 -21.44 -18.20 -22.63
C ALA A 5 -21.12 -17.91 -21.15
N LEU A 6 -19.93 -18.29 -20.71
CA LEU A 6 -19.44 -17.90 -19.40
C LEU A 6 -19.21 -16.39 -19.47
N SER A 7 -20.20 -15.66 -18.97
CA SER A 7 -20.10 -14.25 -18.63
C SER A 7 -18.93 -14.10 -17.66
N SER A 8 -17.77 -13.73 -18.21
CA SER A 8 -16.58 -13.38 -17.44
C SER A 8 -16.90 -12.12 -16.66
N SER A 9 -17.52 -12.31 -15.50
CA SER A 9 -17.79 -11.28 -14.52
C SER A 9 -16.48 -10.52 -14.28
N SER A 10 -16.56 -9.22 -14.50
CA SER A 10 -15.48 -8.26 -14.34
C SER A 10 -14.75 -8.52 -13.02
N ALA A 11 -13.58 -9.15 -13.11
CA ALA A 11 -12.58 -9.10 -12.05
C ALA A 11 -12.02 -7.68 -12.04
N ASN A 12 -12.81 -6.74 -11.54
CA ASN A 12 -12.34 -5.44 -11.10
C ASN A 12 -11.52 -5.68 -9.82
N SER A 13 -10.34 -6.28 -9.97
CA SER A 13 -9.30 -6.17 -8.96
C SER A 13 -8.84 -4.72 -9.02
N PRO A 14 -9.00 -3.92 -7.94
CA PRO A 14 -8.50 -2.55 -7.92
C PRO A 14 -6.98 -2.62 -7.79
N SER A 15 -6.30 -2.92 -8.90
CA SER A 15 -4.88 -2.64 -9.00
C SER A 15 -4.74 -1.13 -9.05
N PRO A 16 -3.93 -0.50 -8.20
CA PRO A 16 -3.66 0.92 -8.32
C PRO A 16 -3.17 1.18 -9.75
N SER A 17 -3.86 2.09 -10.44
CA SER A 17 -3.42 2.54 -11.76
C SER A 17 -2.10 3.30 -11.59
N PRO A 18 -1.24 3.39 -12.62
CA PRO A 18 0.05 4.08 -12.49
C PRO A 18 -0.09 5.54 -12.02
N THR A 19 -1.22 6.20 -12.34
CA THR A 19 -1.55 7.54 -11.86
C THR A 19 -1.88 7.59 -10.37
N ASP A 20 -2.51 6.54 -9.83
CA ASP A 20 -2.87 6.39 -8.42
C ASP A 20 -1.62 6.22 -7.54
N ALA A 21 -0.63 5.46 -8.04
CA ALA A 21 0.68 5.35 -7.40
C ALA A 21 1.40 6.71 -7.30
N GLY A 22 1.36 7.52 -8.37
CA GLY A 22 1.96 8.87 -8.36
C GLY A 22 1.27 9.83 -7.38
N ALA A 23 -0.04 9.69 -7.19
CA ALA A 23 -0.78 10.48 -6.19
C ALA A 23 -0.38 10.09 -4.76
N ALA A 24 -0.29 8.79 -4.47
CA ALA A 24 0.14 8.28 -3.18
C ALA A 24 1.59 8.68 -2.83
N GLU A 25 2.50 8.65 -3.82
CA GLU A 25 3.87 9.14 -3.68
C GLU A 25 3.89 10.64 -3.33
N TYR A 26 3.11 11.45 -4.02
CA TYR A 26 3.02 12.88 -3.76
C TYR A 26 2.47 13.18 -2.35
N GLU A 27 1.43 12.48 -1.93
CA GLU A 27 0.86 12.61 -0.58
C GLU A 27 1.88 12.24 0.50
N PHE A 28 2.62 11.14 0.30
CA PHE A 28 3.70 10.73 1.19
C PHE A 28 4.81 11.78 1.28
N MET A 29 5.26 12.33 0.15
CA MET A 29 6.26 13.40 0.13
C MET A 29 5.80 14.64 0.92
N GLN A 30 4.55 15.05 0.77
CA GLN A 30 3.98 16.19 1.48
C GLN A 30 3.89 15.93 2.99
N ALA A 31 3.50 14.73 3.40
CA ALA A 31 3.46 14.34 4.81
C ALA A 31 4.85 14.32 5.46
N ILE A 32 5.86 13.81 4.74
CA ILE A 32 7.27 13.86 5.18
C ILE A 32 7.76 15.30 5.29
N GLN A 33 7.42 16.17 4.33
CA GLN A 33 7.79 17.58 4.41
C GLN A 33 7.15 18.28 5.61
N ALA A 34 5.88 18.00 5.89
CA ALA A 34 5.19 18.51 7.08
C ALA A 34 5.86 18.02 8.38
N TYR A 35 6.24 16.75 8.44
CA TYR A 35 6.97 16.17 9.56
C TYR A 35 8.34 16.87 9.78
N ARG A 36 9.09 17.10 8.71
CA ARG A 36 10.41 17.80 8.77
C ARG A 36 10.25 19.21 9.32
N ASN A 37 9.23 19.93 8.88
CA ASN A 37 8.94 21.30 9.35
C ASN A 37 8.57 21.33 10.84
N GLN A 38 7.87 20.31 11.34
CA GLN A 38 7.44 20.23 12.75
C GLN A 38 8.56 19.75 13.69
N SER A 39 9.33 18.76 13.27
CA SER A 39 10.38 18.13 14.08
C SER A 39 11.69 18.92 14.12
N GLY A 40 11.91 19.82 13.14
CA GLY A 40 13.18 20.56 12.98
C GLY A 40 14.36 19.68 12.56
N ARG A 41 14.12 18.40 12.22
CA ARG A 41 15.15 17.44 11.80
C ARG A 41 15.22 17.40 10.29
N MET A 42 16.44 17.43 9.75
CA MET A 42 16.65 17.38 8.31
C MET A 42 16.38 15.97 7.73
N PHE A 43 16.57 14.93 8.56
CA PHE A 43 16.39 13.53 8.23
C PHE A 43 15.57 12.81 9.31
N PRO A 44 14.35 12.34 9.01
CA PRO A 44 13.61 11.46 9.90
C PRO A 44 14.28 10.09 10.00
N THR A 45 14.14 9.44 11.14
CA THR A 45 14.51 8.05 11.39
C THR A 45 13.49 7.10 10.77
N TRP A 46 13.85 5.83 10.60
CA TRP A 46 12.93 4.81 10.07
C TRP A 46 11.66 4.65 10.91
N SER A 47 11.74 4.82 12.23
CA SER A 47 10.55 4.80 13.11
C SER A 47 9.63 5.98 12.84
N GLU A 48 10.18 7.18 12.66
CA GLU A 48 9.41 8.39 12.35
C GLU A 48 8.77 8.32 10.96
N ILE A 49 9.49 7.78 9.97
CA ILE A 49 8.93 7.52 8.64
C ILE A 49 7.74 6.55 8.71
N LEU A 50 7.85 5.50 9.52
CA LEU A 50 6.76 4.55 9.72
C LEU A 50 5.55 5.19 10.41
N GLU A 51 5.77 6.15 11.31
CA GLU A 51 4.69 6.91 11.95
C GLU A 51 3.96 7.79 10.94
N VAL A 52 4.71 8.50 10.08
CA VAL A 52 4.13 9.30 8.98
C VAL A 52 3.37 8.42 7.98
N ALA A 53 3.90 7.25 7.63
CA ALA A 53 3.18 6.32 6.77
C ALA A 53 1.87 5.84 7.43
N GLN A 54 1.90 5.52 8.73
CA GLN A 54 0.71 5.10 9.48
C GLN A 54 -0.34 6.21 9.59
N SER A 55 0.05 7.48 9.71
CA SER A 55 -0.89 8.60 9.74
C SER A 55 -1.63 8.80 8.41
N LEU A 56 -1.01 8.40 7.29
CA LEU A 56 -1.64 8.31 5.96
C LEU A 56 -2.53 7.07 5.79
N GLY A 57 -2.64 6.22 6.81
CA GLY A 57 -3.46 5.00 6.76
C GLY A 57 -2.70 3.75 6.33
N TYR A 58 -1.37 3.77 6.27
CA TYR A 58 -0.59 2.54 6.09
C TYR A 58 -0.87 1.57 7.23
N THR A 59 -1.39 0.40 6.89
CA THR A 59 -1.56 -0.72 7.82
C THR A 59 -0.85 -1.94 7.28
N LYS A 60 -0.19 -2.67 8.17
CA LYS A 60 0.42 -3.94 7.84
C LYS A 60 -0.68 -4.97 7.66
N ALA A 61 -0.84 -5.49 6.43
CA ALA A 61 -1.80 -6.55 6.15
C ALA A 61 -1.60 -7.74 7.09
N LYS A 62 -2.63 -8.06 7.88
CA LYS A 62 -2.58 -9.09 8.94
C LYS A 62 -2.26 -10.49 8.41
N ASP A 63 -2.46 -10.75 7.12
CA ASP A 63 -2.30 -12.06 6.49
C ASP A 63 -0.97 -12.30 5.77
N ALA A 64 -0.16 -11.26 5.54
CA ALA A 64 1.05 -11.42 4.72
C ALA A 64 2.17 -12.26 5.39
N ILE A 65 2.08 -12.49 6.70
CA ILE A 65 3.17 -13.11 7.50
C ILE A 65 2.80 -14.53 8.00
N ARG A 66 1.61 -15.04 7.68
CA ARG A 66 1.16 -16.38 8.11
C ARG A 66 1.06 -17.41 6.98
N GLY A 67 1.24 -17.02 5.72
CA GLY A 67 0.89 -17.84 4.55
C GLY A 67 2.03 -18.50 3.77
N GLN A 68 3.29 -18.48 4.23
CA GLN A 68 4.41 -19.12 3.53
C GLN A 68 5.08 -20.22 4.37
N ALA A 69 4.28 -21.05 5.01
CA ALA A 69 4.72 -22.34 5.53
C ALA A 69 3.98 -23.44 4.75
N THR A 70 4.35 -23.63 3.48
CA THR A 70 4.00 -24.86 2.77
C THR A 70 4.96 -25.94 3.28
N PRO A 71 4.52 -26.98 4.01
CA PRO A 71 5.35 -28.14 4.24
C PRO A 71 5.58 -28.80 2.87
N ARG A 72 6.81 -28.71 2.35
CA ARG A 72 7.23 -29.54 1.22
C ARG A 72 7.18 -30.98 1.71
N SER A 73 6.22 -31.74 1.19
CA SER A 73 6.13 -33.20 1.35
C SER A 73 7.25 -33.89 0.58
#